data_AF-A0A2E3W2X0-F1
#
_entry.id   AF-A0A2E3W2X0-F1
#
_cell.length_a   1.000
_cell.length_b   1.000
_cell.length_c   1.000
_cell.angle_alpha   90.00
_cell.angle_beta   90.00
_cell.angle_gamma   90.00
#
_symmetry.space_group_name_H-M   'P 1'
#
loop_
_entity.id
_entity.type
_entity.pdbx_description
1 polymer ?
#
loop_
_entity_poly.entity_id
_entity_poly.type
_entity_poly.pdbx_seq_one_letter_code
_entity_poly.pdbx_strand_id
1 'polypeptide(L)'
;MFISCLFYSVASALVPLKGIVKGEVEDVVQYDPLTSIFSQRFNKEDPDKNEKRKFKIFEGMFNQAVNLLDSCQVERYYNYPAKWEEDSAKRSVVGALQFVGLDHSVKAIAKYSRTLDISEESYRNLVNNLVVNTCSENITVYSKKLLKNNLLNYYQNDVNFEVPSLKGSPYFGPDLIVQSESVEAKKKELNYAIKSFRALCSWDGDTDNYALLPPFLQNPIVMAQIINHMTGKDLRYKEDIEETVLKDVPDTAKVACENLVCRKRSDSAFTRLFPRMVGSTDLRDDLELLYCNHFRETSIKTLGASKTVKRWIKAQSLEESKIQGMYLVSLLSGYSDPIYSAKDYGDIKKMYSKTFENRWDVWSNEKTEQLVLDLLYEESLYVDLAPENEILSARGDFDLVFDFNLGELDREVKVVDKISASFNLKFPKSYFRWIRGAYIQAINKSRYKEQGNLEKRFAEYIDLQLQSKKKYFKAKLWNKALSIIMANELLKRLSSYNGKKFKDLGHEELVVPVKFRFGLFALKYLRDKYKLK
;
A
#
# COMPACT_ATOMS: atom_id res chain seq x y z
N MET A 1 7.84 15.40 24.07
CA MET A 1 6.84 16.23 23.37
C MET A 1 7.44 16.67 22.03
N PHE A 2 7.35 15.81 21.01
CA PHE A 2 7.77 16.14 19.65
C PHE A 2 6.51 16.14 18.79
N ILE A 3 6.02 17.35 18.50
CA ILE A 3 4.90 17.58 17.60
C ILE A 3 5.39 17.23 16.20
N SER A 4 4.90 16.12 15.66
CA SER A 4 5.09 15.78 14.25
C SER A 4 4.15 16.67 13.45
N CYS A 5 4.66 17.78 12.93
CA CYS A 5 3.99 18.50 11.87
C CYS A 5 3.88 17.56 10.66
N LEU A 6 2.68 17.03 10.44
CA LEU A 6 2.23 16.51 9.16
C LEU A 6 2.29 17.66 8.16
N PHE A 7 3.45 17.84 7.52
CA PHE A 7 3.51 18.57 6.28
C PHE A 7 2.72 17.76 5.26
N TYR A 8 1.49 18.20 4.98
CA TYR A 8 0.87 17.96 3.70
C TYR A 8 1.83 18.50 2.64
N SER A 9 2.67 17.63 2.08
CA SER A 9 3.43 17.94 0.89
C SER A 9 2.42 18.04 -0.24
N VAL A 10 1.94 19.25 -0.50
CA VAL A 10 1.25 19.57 -1.75
C VAL A 10 2.33 19.47 -2.83
N ALA A 11 2.49 18.28 -3.40
CA ALA A 11 3.37 18.07 -4.53
C ALA A 11 2.78 18.80 -5.73
N SER A 12 3.33 19.96 -6.08
CA SER A 12 3.02 20.65 -7.32
C SER A 12 3.65 19.87 -8.47
N ALA A 13 2.89 18.98 -9.11
CA ALA A 13 3.31 18.26 -10.30
C ALA A 13 2.27 18.41 -11.43
N LEU A 14 2.79 18.54 -12.66
CA LEU A 14 2.11 18.55 -13.96
C LEU A 14 1.12 19.71 -14.22
N VAL A 15 1.68 20.90 -14.42
CA VAL A 15 0.98 22.03 -15.06
C VAL A 15 0.86 21.77 -16.57
N PRO A 16 -0.31 21.96 -17.19
CA PRO A 16 -0.45 21.91 -18.65
C PRO A 16 0.55 22.85 -19.32
N LEU A 17 1.22 22.39 -20.37
CA LEU A 17 2.25 23.17 -21.09
C LEU A 17 1.69 24.52 -21.59
N LYS A 18 0.40 24.53 -21.96
CA LYS A 18 -0.36 25.75 -22.30
C LYS A 18 -0.37 26.79 -21.17
N GLY A 19 -0.52 26.36 -19.91
CA GLY A 19 -0.50 27.25 -18.73
C GLY A 19 0.90 27.80 -18.44
N ILE A 20 1.95 27.00 -18.66
CA ILE A 20 3.35 27.46 -18.57
C ILE A 20 3.67 28.48 -19.67
N VAL A 21 3.19 28.26 -20.90
CA VAL A 21 3.48 29.12 -22.05
C VAL A 21 2.66 30.42 -22.03
N LYS A 22 1.42 30.38 -21.52
CA LYS A 22 0.51 31.55 -21.48
C LYS A 22 0.53 32.30 -20.15
N GLY A 23 1.22 31.77 -19.14
CA GLY A 23 1.28 32.37 -17.80
C GLY A 23 -0.03 32.25 -17.00
N GLU A 24 -0.97 31.43 -17.49
CA GLU A 24 -2.26 31.17 -16.85
C GLU A 24 -2.19 29.78 -16.20
N VAL A 25 -1.65 29.72 -14.99
CA VAL A 25 -1.65 28.50 -14.17
C VAL A 25 -2.96 28.49 -13.38
N GLU A 26 -3.93 27.72 -13.83
CA GLU A 26 -5.10 27.42 -13.00
C GLU A 26 -4.70 26.39 -11.93
N ASP A 27 -5.07 26.64 -10.67
CA ASP A 27 -4.91 25.70 -9.55
C ASP A 27 -5.88 24.53 -9.73
N VAL A 28 -5.50 23.58 -10.58
CA VAL A 28 -6.19 22.29 -10.66
C VAL A 28 -5.66 21.41 -9.53
N VAL A 29 -6.51 21.09 -8.55
CA VAL A 29 -6.19 20.11 -7.50
C VAL A 29 -6.00 18.75 -8.15
N GLN A 30 -4.74 18.37 -8.40
CA GLN A 30 -4.40 17.01 -8.79
C GLN A 30 -4.20 16.16 -7.54
N TYR A 31 -4.85 15.00 -7.50
CA TYR A 31 -4.63 14.01 -6.46
C TYR A 31 -3.20 13.47 -6.57
N ASP A 32 -2.47 13.44 -5.44
CA ASP A 32 -1.10 12.91 -5.41
C ASP A 32 -1.09 11.48 -5.99
N PRO A 33 -0.40 11.25 -7.13
CA PRO A 33 -0.40 9.95 -7.79
C PRO A 33 0.20 8.85 -6.89
N LEU A 34 1.05 9.24 -5.93
CA LEU A 34 1.73 8.35 -4.98
C LEU A 34 0.87 7.96 -3.78
N THR A 35 -0.30 8.59 -3.56
CA THR A 35 -1.24 8.25 -2.47
C THR A 35 -1.61 6.77 -2.44
N SER A 36 -1.54 6.13 -3.61
CA SER A 36 -1.92 4.74 -3.79
C SER A 36 -0.78 3.73 -3.50
N ILE A 37 0.50 4.14 -3.47
CA ILE A 37 1.67 3.25 -3.24
C ILE A 37 1.58 2.51 -1.92
N PHE A 38 1.06 3.18 -0.90
CA PHE A 38 0.90 2.65 0.46
C PHE A 38 -0.56 2.32 0.79
N SER A 39 -1.47 2.45 -0.18
CA SER A 39 -2.88 2.16 0.03
C SER A 39 -3.13 0.66 0.13
N GLN A 40 -4.10 0.26 0.97
CA GLN A 40 -4.44 -1.14 1.18
C GLN A 40 -4.90 -1.87 -0.12
N ARG A 41 -5.27 -1.11 -1.16
CA ARG A 41 -5.71 -1.61 -2.48
C ARG A 41 -4.61 -2.35 -3.27
N PHE A 42 -3.34 -2.19 -2.92
CA PHE A 42 -2.21 -2.86 -3.60
C PHE A 42 -1.82 -4.21 -3.01
N ASN A 43 -2.38 -4.58 -1.85
CA ASN A 43 -2.24 -5.96 -1.41
C ASN A 43 -3.20 -6.76 -2.28
N LYS A 44 -2.67 -7.61 -3.18
CA LYS A 44 -3.45 -8.67 -3.83
C LYS A 44 -4.38 -9.26 -2.78
N GLU A 45 -5.66 -9.38 -3.12
CA GLU A 45 -6.72 -9.81 -2.20
C GLU A 45 -6.19 -10.92 -1.29
N ASP A 46 -6.09 -10.65 0.00
CA ASP A 46 -5.98 -11.67 1.04
C ASP A 46 -7.39 -12.29 1.09
N PRO A 47 -7.66 -13.37 0.33
CA PRO A 47 -9.04 -13.75 -0.01
C PRO A 47 -9.82 -14.11 1.25
N ASP A 48 -9.11 -14.57 2.28
CA ASP A 48 -9.64 -14.96 3.59
C ASP A 48 -9.36 -13.92 4.69
N LYS A 49 -8.71 -12.79 4.38
CA LYS A 49 -8.24 -11.76 5.34
C LYS A 49 -7.40 -12.30 6.51
N ASN A 50 -6.84 -13.51 6.38
CA ASN A 50 -6.15 -14.18 7.48
C ASN A 50 -4.85 -13.48 7.85
N GLU A 51 -4.13 -12.98 6.86
CA GLU A 51 -2.88 -12.23 7.06
C GLU A 51 -3.17 -10.82 7.57
N LYS A 52 -4.21 -10.15 7.05
CA LYS A 52 -4.71 -8.88 7.61
C LYS A 52 -5.05 -9.04 9.10
N ARG A 53 -5.73 -10.13 9.46
CA ARG A 53 -6.08 -10.46 10.83
C ARG A 53 -4.85 -10.66 11.72
N LYS A 54 -3.86 -11.45 11.30
CA LYS A 54 -2.60 -11.64 12.06
C LYS A 54 -1.87 -10.32 12.28
N PHE A 55 -1.73 -9.52 11.23
CA PHE A 55 -1.11 -8.20 11.30
C PHE A 55 -1.86 -7.27 12.26
N LYS A 56 -3.19 -7.20 12.18
CA LYS A 56 -4.01 -6.38 13.07
C LYS A 56 -3.94 -6.84 14.52
N ILE A 57 -3.89 -8.15 14.78
CA ILE A 57 -3.65 -8.68 16.13
C ILE A 57 -2.29 -8.23 16.63
N PHE A 58 -1.23 -8.37 15.84
CA PHE A 58 0.12 -7.91 16.21
C PHE A 58 0.16 -6.40 16.51
N GLU A 59 -0.48 -5.57 15.67
CA GLU A 59 -0.65 -4.13 15.90
C GLU A 59 -1.40 -3.85 17.21
N GLY A 60 -2.49 -4.56 17.47
CA GLY A 60 -3.24 -4.42 18.72
C GLY A 60 -2.44 -4.84 19.95
N MET A 61 -1.61 -5.89 19.85
CA MET A 61 -0.69 -6.30 20.92
C MET A 61 0.36 -5.21 21.20
N PHE A 62 0.86 -4.55 20.16
CA PHE A 62 1.76 -3.40 20.30
C PHE A 62 1.08 -2.21 20.98
N ASN A 63 -0.15 -1.86 20.57
CA ASN A 63 -0.91 -0.78 21.19
C ASN A 63 -1.19 -1.05 22.68
N GLN A 64 -1.49 -2.30 23.05
CA GLN A 64 -1.63 -2.69 24.46
C GLN A 64 -0.33 -2.54 25.24
N ALA A 65 0.82 -2.82 24.62
CA ALA A 65 2.12 -2.63 25.24
C ALA A 65 2.43 -1.15 25.47
N VAL A 66 2.10 -0.27 24.52
CA VAL A 66 2.21 1.18 24.69
C VAL A 66 1.33 1.65 25.85
N ASN A 67 0.06 1.24 25.88
CA ASN A 67 -0.86 1.59 26.96
C ASN A 67 -0.34 1.11 28.35
N LEU A 68 0.25 -0.08 28.41
CA LEU A 68 0.87 -0.60 29.64
C LEU A 68 2.09 0.23 30.08
N LEU A 69 2.90 0.70 29.14
CA LEU A 69 4.03 1.59 29.46
C LEU A 69 3.57 2.97 29.89
N ASP A 70 2.50 3.49 29.28
CA ASP A 70 1.89 4.76 29.63
C ASP A 70 1.26 4.73 31.02
N SER A 71 0.63 3.60 31.41
CA SER A 71 0.11 3.45 32.76
C SER A 71 1.21 3.48 33.83
N CYS A 72 2.45 3.10 33.47
CA CYS A 72 3.61 3.22 34.35
C CYS A 72 4.15 4.65 34.53
N GLN A 73 3.63 5.65 33.81
CA GLN A 73 4.04 7.06 34.00
C GLN A 73 3.35 7.71 35.20
N VAL A 74 2.25 7.11 35.68
CA VAL A 74 1.51 7.60 36.84
C VAL A 74 2.02 6.87 38.09
N GLU A 75 2.63 7.61 39.01
CA GLU A 75 2.98 7.07 40.32
C GLU A 75 1.70 6.70 41.09
N ARG A 76 1.51 5.42 41.39
CA ARG A 76 0.46 4.92 42.27
C ARG A 76 1.07 4.08 43.38
N TYR A 77 0.41 4.03 44.53
CA TYR A 77 0.87 3.25 45.67
C TYR A 77 0.89 1.75 45.36
N TYR A 78 2.06 1.14 45.46
CA TYR A 78 2.29 -0.29 45.35
C TYR A 78 2.49 -0.88 46.74
N ASN A 79 1.47 -1.56 47.27
CA ASN A 79 1.58 -2.23 48.57
C ASN A 79 0.65 -3.44 48.70
N TYR A 80 1.17 -4.52 49.26
CA TYR A 80 0.41 -5.71 49.66
C TYR A 80 0.29 -5.76 51.19
N PRO A 81 -0.77 -6.39 51.75
CA PRO A 81 -0.91 -6.49 53.19
C PRO A 81 0.26 -7.22 53.86
N ALA A 82 0.83 -8.23 53.20
CA ALA A 82 2.02 -8.94 53.65
C ALA A 82 3.02 -9.27 52.52
N LYS A 83 4.30 -9.44 52.88
CA LYS A 83 5.36 -9.77 51.91
C LYS A 83 5.11 -11.08 51.15
N TRP A 84 4.58 -12.10 51.83
CA TRP A 84 4.29 -13.38 51.20
C TRP A 84 3.15 -13.31 50.18
N GLU A 85 2.21 -12.36 50.33
CA GLU A 85 1.15 -12.09 49.35
C GLU A 85 1.73 -11.41 48.12
N GLU A 86 2.64 -10.45 48.31
CA GLU A 86 3.39 -9.85 47.21
C GLU A 86 4.17 -10.92 46.43
N ASP A 87 4.90 -11.80 47.12
CA ASP A 87 5.64 -12.89 46.50
C ASP A 87 4.70 -13.88 45.79
N SER A 88 3.55 -14.19 46.37
CA SER A 88 2.54 -15.04 45.74
C SER A 88 1.93 -14.42 44.47
N ALA A 89 1.65 -13.11 44.48
CA ALA A 89 1.20 -12.38 43.30
C ALA A 89 2.27 -12.39 42.20
N LYS A 90 3.53 -12.10 42.56
CA LYS A 90 4.68 -12.20 41.65
C LYS A 90 4.81 -13.59 41.05
N ARG A 91 4.76 -14.64 41.88
CA ARG A 91 4.83 -16.03 41.41
C ARG A 91 3.67 -16.38 40.49
N SER A 92 2.46 -15.90 40.77
CA SER A 92 1.28 -16.16 39.95
C SER A 92 1.43 -15.56 38.55
N VAL A 93 1.96 -14.34 38.44
CA VAL A 93 2.26 -13.70 37.16
C VAL A 93 3.33 -14.48 36.37
N VAL A 94 4.45 -14.81 37.02
CA VAL A 94 5.53 -15.57 36.36
C VAL A 94 5.08 -17.00 36.02
N GLY A 95 4.24 -17.61 36.85
CA GLY A 95 3.62 -18.90 36.60
C GLY A 95 2.66 -18.87 35.41
N ALA A 96 1.90 -17.79 35.23
CA ALA A 96 1.08 -17.58 34.03
C ALA A 96 1.95 -17.43 32.77
N LEU A 97 3.05 -16.68 32.84
CA LEU A 97 4.05 -16.60 31.76
C LEU A 97 4.63 -17.97 31.42
N GLN A 98 5.05 -18.75 32.42
CA GLN A 98 5.52 -20.12 32.21
C GLN A 98 4.45 -21.00 31.57
N PHE A 99 3.19 -20.93 32.03
CA PHE A 99 2.12 -21.76 31.50
C PHE A 99 1.88 -21.50 30.02
N VAL A 100 1.71 -20.22 29.66
CA VAL A 100 1.45 -19.79 28.29
C VAL A 100 2.67 -20.05 27.40
N GLY A 101 3.86 -19.65 27.86
CA GLY A 101 5.08 -19.76 27.07
C GLY A 101 5.54 -21.20 26.85
N LEU A 102 5.42 -22.08 27.86
CA LEU A 102 5.80 -23.49 27.71
C LEU A 102 4.83 -24.22 26.77
N ASP A 103 3.53 -23.93 26.85
CA ASP A 103 2.56 -24.51 25.92
C ASP A 103 2.89 -24.16 24.46
N HIS A 104 3.14 -22.88 24.16
CA HIS A 104 3.54 -22.43 22.83
C HIS A 104 4.89 -23.00 22.40
N SER A 105 5.90 -22.97 23.28
CA SER A 105 7.25 -23.45 22.95
C SER A 105 7.27 -24.95 22.67
N VAL A 106 6.52 -25.76 23.44
CA VAL A 106 6.43 -27.22 23.24
C VAL A 106 5.75 -27.54 21.90
N LYS A 107 4.65 -26.85 21.56
CA LYS A 107 3.97 -27.00 20.28
C LYS A 107 4.86 -26.58 19.10
N ALA A 108 5.54 -25.43 19.23
CA ALA A 108 6.47 -24.93 18.22
C ALA A 108 7.65 -25.88 17.98
N ILE A 109 8.32 -26.35 19.05
CA ILE A 109 9.46 -27.29 18.93
C ILE A 109 9.03 -28.56 18.18
N ALA A 110 7.87 -29.13 18.50
CA ALA A 110 7.35 -30.29 17.80
C ALA A 110 7.08 -30.00 16.32
N LYS A 111 6.37 -28.91 16.00
CA LYS A 111 6.05 -28.52 14.62
C LYS A 111 7.30 -28.25 13.79
N TYR A 112 8.23 -27.44 14.27
CA TYR A 112 9.48 -27.17 13.55
C TYR A 112 10.33 -28.42 13.36
N SER A 113 10.38 -29.31 14.34
CA SER A 113 11.13 -30.56 14.22
C SER A 113 10.54 -31.48 13.14
N ARG A 114 9.21 -31.50 13.00
CA ARG A 114 8.53 -32.19 11.89
C ARG A 114 8.83 -31.51 10.55
N THR A 115 8.70 -30.18 10.47
CA THR A 115 9.00 -29.42 9.24
C THR A 115 10.44 -29.58 8.76
N LEU A 116 11.37 -29.83 9.67
CA LEU A 116 12.79 -30.05 9.38
C LEU A 116 13.15 -31.53 9.18
N ASP A 117 12.16 -32.43 9.12
CA ASP A 117 12.33 -33.88 8.96
C ASP A 117 13.34 -34.50 9.96
N ILE A 118 13.37 -33.99 11.20
CA ILE A 118 14.21 -34.57 12.26
C ILE A 118 13.68 -35.96 12.57
N SER A 119 14.54 -36.99 12.52
CA SER A 119 14.14 -38.38 12.82
C SER A 119 13.55 -38.52 14.23
N GLU A 120 12.64 -39.48 14.42
CA GLU A 120 11.99 -39.71 15.71
C GLU A 120 12.99 -40.02 16.83
N GLU A 121 14.05 -40.79 16.54
CA GLU A 121 15.12 -41.07 17.49
C GLU A 121 15.88 -39.80 17.91
N SER A 122 16.27 -38.97 16.92
CA SER A 122 16.96 -37.70 17.20
C SER A 122 16.06 -36.75 17.99
N TYR A 123 14.77 -36.72 17.67
CA TYR A 123 13.79 -35.92 18.39
C TYR A 123 13.60 -36.41 19.83
N ARG A 124 13.48 -37.72 20.07
CA ARG A 124 13.42 -38.30 21.42
C ARG A 124 14.64 -37.94 22.26
N ASN A 125 15.83 -37.98 21.66
CA ASN A 125 17.07 -37.57 22.32
C ASN A 125 17.06 -36.08 22.65
N LEU A 126 16.61 -35.23 21.72
CA LEU A 126 16.40 -33.80 21.96
C LEU A 126 15.45 -33.57 23.14
N VAL A 127 14.28 -34.19 23.16
CA VAL A 127 13.27 -34.05 24.21
C VAL A 127 13.81 -34.49 25.58
N ASN A 128 14.49 -35.63 25.63
CA ASN A 128 15.12 -36.12 26.86
C ASN A 128 16.14 -35.10 27.40
N ASN A 129 17.01 -34.59 26.53
CA ASN A 129 18.02 -33.60 26.91
C ASN A 129 17.40 -32.28 27.33
N LEU A 130 16.36 -31.80 26.64
CA LEU A 130 15.65 -30.58 26.99
C LEU A 130 15.01 -30.70 28.36
N VAL A 131 14.21 -31.73 28.62
CA VAL A 131 13.47 -31.82 29.88
C VAL A 131 14.40 -32.08 31.07
N VAL A 132 15.37 -32.99 30.93
CA VAL A 132 16.25 -33.39 32.03
C VAL A 132 17.26 -32.31 32.38
N ASN A 133 17.94 -31.73 31.38
CA ASN A 133 19.05 -30.80 31.64
C ASN A 133 18.61 -29.34 31.81
N THR A 134 17.35 -29.03 31.51
CA THR A 134 16.89 -27.65 31.39
C THR A 134 15.87 -27.24 32.41
N CYS A 135 14.92 -28.12 32.71
CA CYS A 135 13.84 -27.81 33.62
C CYS A 135 14.30 -27.86 35.08
N SER A 136 13.92 -26.86 35.87
CA SER A 136 14.10 -26.88 37.32
C SER A 136 13.41 -28.10 37.93
N GLU A 137 13.99 -28.68 38.99
CA GLU A 137 13.31 -29.72 39.78
C GLU A 137 12.03 -29.20 40.45
N ASN A 138 11.97 -27.89 40.74
CA ASN A 138 10.85 -27.27 41.45
C ASN A 138 9.81 -26.63 40.50
N ILE A 139 9.83 -26.97 39.21
CA ILE A 139 8.79 -26.47 38.28
C ILE A 139 7.42 -27.06 38.66
N THR A 140 6.44 -26.19 38.91
CA THR A 140 5.12 -26.63 39.41
C THR A 140 3.96 -26.42 38.44
N VAL A 141 4.09 -25.46 37.51
CA VAL A 141 3.07 -25.17 36.49
C VAL A 141 2.84 -26.36 35.55
N TYR A 142 3.93 -27.01 35.13
CA TYR A 142 3.93 -28.26 34.39
C TYR A 142 4.92 -29.23 35.05
N SER A 143 4.54 -30.49 35.22
CA SER A 143 5.51 -31.51 35.62
C SER A 143 6.46 -31.84 34.46
N LYS A 144 7.71 -32.18 34.76
CA LYS A 144 8.68 -32.66 33.76
C LYS A 144 8.14 -33.82 32.92
N LYS A 145 7.43 -34.75 33.58
CA LYS A 145 6.77 -35.88 32.91
C LYS A 145 5.72 -35.42 31.90
N LEU A 146 4.89 -34.43 32.26
CA LEU A 146 3.86 -33.88 31.38
C LEU A 146 4.50 -33.14 30.18
N LEU A 147 5.54 -32.33 30.40
CA LEU A 147 6.27 -31.66 29.32
C LEU A 147 6.87 -32.65 28.33
N LYS A 148 7.53 -33.70 28.84
CA LYS A 148 8.08 -34.78 28.02
C LYS A 148 7.01 -35.47 27.19
N ASN A 149 5.90 -35.84 27.82
CA ASN A 149 4.79 -36.51 27.14
C ASN A 149 4.16 -35.61 26.07
N ASN A 150 3.96 -34.31 26.35
CA ASN A 150 3.41 -33.37 25.39
C ASN A 150 4.32 -33.17 24.17
N LEU A 151 5.63 -32.99 24.37
CA LEU A 151 6.60 -32.89 23.28
C LEU A 151 6.55 -34.12 22.35
N LEU A 152 6.61 -35.32 22.93
CA LEU A 152 6.54 -36.57 22.16
C LEU A 152 5.20 -36.73 21.44
N ASN A 153 4.10 -36.46 22.14
CA ASN A 153 2.75 -36.60 21.60
C ASN A 153 2.50 -35.64 20.44
N TYR A 154 2.86 -34.36 20.57
CA TYR A 154 2.64 -33.37 19.50
C TYR A 154 3.52 -33.63 18.28
N TYR A 155 4.71 -34.20 18.47
CA TYR A 155 5.55 -34.61 17.35
C TYR A 155 4.95 -35.81 16.61
N GLN A 156 4.33 -36.77 17.30
CA GLN A 156 3.74 -37.96 16.67
C GLN A 156 2.37 -37.68 16.03
N ASN A 157 1.43 -37.15 16.81
CA ASN A 157 0.02 -37.05 16.43
C ASN A 157 -0.36 -35.75 15.72
N ASP A 158 0.64 -34.89 15.48
CA ASP A 158 0.45 -33.52 15.06
C ASP A 158 -0.38 -32.69 16.06
N VAL A 159 -0.26 -31.37 16.00
CA VAL A 159 -1.01 -30.47 16.88
C VAL A 159 -1.68 -29.38 16.05
N ASN A 160 -2.89 -28.99 16.46
CA ASN A 160 -3.55 -27.82 15.90
C ASN A 160 -2.85 -26.54 16.42
N PHE A 161 -1.69 -26.25 15.83
CA PHE A 161 -0.84 -25.10 16.10
C PHE A 161 -0.12 -24.72 14.82
N GLU A 162 -0.24 -23.46 14.43
CA GLU A 162 0.51 -22.92 13.29
C GLU A 162 1.74 -22.20 13.82
N VAL A 163 2.90 -22.58 13.30
CA VAL A 163 4.12 -21.82 13.56
C VAL A 163 4.06 -20.49 12.79
N PRO A 164 4.66 -19.42 13.32
CA PRO A 164 4.73 -18.14 12.61
C PRO A 164 5.33 -18.34 11.22
N SER A 165 4.69 -17.78 10.20
CA SER A 165 5.11 -17.90 8.80
C SER A 165 4.72 -16.66 8.03
N LEU A 166 5.55 -16.30 7.04
CA LEU A 166 5.24 -15.24 6.07
C LEU A 166 4.67 -15.80 4.76
N LYS A 167 4.50 -17.13 4.68
CA LYS A 167 4.02 -17.81 3.50
C LYS A 167 2.61 -17.33 3.14
N GLY A 168 2.44 -16.85 1.92
CA GLY A 168 1.16 -16.33 1.43
C GLY A 168 0.83 -14.91 1.86
N SER A 169 1.72 -14.23 2.60
CA SER A 169 1.50 -12.85 3.03
C SER A 169 1.63 -11.87 1.87
N PRO A 170 0.61 -11.06 1.55
CA PRO A 170 0.70 -10.06 0.49
C PRO A 170 1.53 -8.83 0.92
N TYR A 171 1.88 -8.74 2.21
CA TYR A 171 2.56 -7.59 2.78
C TYR A 171 4.09 -7.63 2.57
N PHE A 172 4.65 -8.77 2.19
CA PHE A 172 6.09 -8.96 2.05
C PHE A 172 6.48 -9.32 0.62
N GLY A 173 7.67 -8.87 0.20
CA GLY A 173 8.20 -9.21 -1.11
C GLY A 173 8.51 -10.71 -1.23
N PRO A 174 8.39 -11.31 -2.43
CA PRO A 174 8.59 -12.74 -2.64
C PRO A 174 9.97 -13.23 -2.18
N ASP A 175 11.01 -12.42 -2.41
CA ASP A 175 12.39 -12.69 -1.93
C ASP A 175 12.45 -12.93 -0.42
N LEU A 176 11.75 -12.10 0.36
CA LEU A 176 11.74 -12.17 1.82
C LEU A 176 10.94 -13.38 2.31
N ILE A 177 9.84 -13.68 1.64
CA ILE A 177 9.04 -14.87 1.92
C ILE A 177 9.89 -16.12 1.67
N VAL A 178 10.56 -16.22 0.52
CA VAL A 178 11.44 -17.37 0.22
C VAL A 178 12.55 -17.50 1.26
N GLN A 179 13.16 -16.40 1.69
CA GLN A 179 14.20 -16.42 2.69
C GLN A 179 13.70 -16.82 4.09
N SER A 180 12.56 -16.28 4.53
CA SER A 180 11.96 -16.60 5.84
C SER A 180 11.40 -18.03 5.91
N GLU A 181 11.04 -18.61 4.77
CA GLU A 181 10.58 -19.99 4.65
C GLU A 181 11.72 -20.99 4.35
N SER A 182 12.97 -20.52 4.28
CA SER A 182 14.14 -21.39 4.07
C SER A 182 14.40 -22.34 5.24
N VAL A 183 15.06 -23.47 4.97
CA VAL A 183 15.45 -24.47 5.98
C VAL A 183 16.33 -23.83 7.06
N GLU A 184 17.24 -22.93 6.70
CA GLU A 184 18.11 -22.22 7.63
C GLU A 184 17.30 -21.30 8.57
N ALA A 185 16.30 -20.60 8.05
CA ALA A 185 15.41 -19.79 8.87
C ALA A 185 14.60 -20.65 9.84
N LYS A 186 14.03 -21.77 9.38
CA LYS A 186 13.30 -22.71 10.25
C LYS A 186 14.19 -23.37 11.32
N LYS A 187 15.46 -23.64 11.02
CA LYS A 187 16.45 -24.08 12.02
C LYS A 187 16.71 -23.01 13.08
N LYS A 188 16.79 -21.73 12.69
CA LYS A 188 16.94 -20.61 13.64
C LYS A 188 15.69 -20.44 14.50
N GLU A 189 14.50 -20.47 13.92
CA GLU A 189 13.23 -20.42 14.66
C GLU A 189 13.13 -21.59 15.66
N LEU A 190 13.46 -22.82 15.26
CA LEU A 190 13.55 -23.97 16.18
C LEU A 190 14.52 -23.71 17.33
N ASN A 191 15.70 -23.14 17.05
CA ASN A 191 16.68 -22.81 18.09
C ASN A 191 16.12 -21.76 19.08
N TYR A 192 15.42 -20.74 18.60
CA TYR A 192 14.75 -19.78 19.48
C TYR A 192 13.62 -20.41 20.28
N ALA A 193 12.84 -21.33 19.70
CA ALA A 193 11.84 -22.10 20.44
C ALA A 193 12.44 -22.92 21.58
N ILE A 194 13.58 -23.57 21.32
CA ILE A 194 14.35 -24.31 22.33
C ILE A 194 14.88 -23.37 23.42
N LYS A 195 15.42 -22.19 23.05
CA LYS A 195 15.93 -21.21 24.00
C LYS A 195 14.82 -20.62 24.88
N SER A 196 13.66 -20.33 24.30
CA SER A 196 12.47 -19.88 25.05
C SER A 196 11.98 -20.96 25.99
N PHE A 197 11.84 -22.21 25.52
CA PHE A 197 11.52 -23.35 26.39
C PHE A 197 12.50 -23.46 27.55
N ARG A 198 13.81 -23.32 27.27
CA ARG A 198 14.84 -23.34 28.29
C ARG A 198 14.67 -22.26 29.33
N ALA A 199 14.48 -21.02 28.89
CA ALA A 199 14.31 -19.90 29.81
C ALA A 199 13.09 -20.12 30.72
N LEU A 200 11.97 -20.49 30.10
CA LEU A 200 10.71 -20.75 30.78
C LEU A 200 10.78 -21.94 31.74
N CYS A 201 11.46 -23.02 31.37
CA CYS A 201 11.55 -24.21 32.23
C CYS A 201 12.58 -24.06 33.37
N SER A 202 13.51 -23.11 33.26
CA SER A 202 14.63 -22.97 34.21
C SER A 202 14.26 -22.33 35.54
N TRP A 203 13.17 -21.56 35.62
CA TRP A 203 12.75 -20.88 36.84
C TRP A 203 12.08 -21.86 37.82
N ASP A 204 12.40 -21.71 39.10
CA ASP A 204 12.11 -22.64 40.19
C ASP A 204 11.11 -22.12 41.23
N GLY A 205 10.53 -20.94 41.00
CA GLY A 205 9.58 -20.30 41.90
C GLY A 205 10.17 -19.16 42.75
N ASP A 206 11.48 -18.89 42.66
CA ASP A 206 12.12 -17.80 43.41
C ASP A 206 11.75 -16.41 42.84
N THR A 207 11.15 -15.55 43.67
CA THR A 207 10.76 -14.18 43.28
C THR A 207 11.92 -13.19 43.34
N ASP A 208 13.02 -13.56 44.00
CA ASP A 208 14.23 -12.75 44.02
C ASP A 208 15.12 -13.06 42.81
N ASN A 209 15.04 -14.28 42.25
CA ASN A 209 15.81 -14.68 41.07
C ASN A 209 14.94 -15.38 40.00
N TYR A 210 14.61 -14.63 38.95
CA TYR A 210 13.83 -15.13 37.82
C TYR A 210 14.61 -15.94 36.77
N ALA A 211 15.86 -16.35 37.08
CA ALA A 211 16.74 -17.08 36.17
C ALA A 211 16.88 -16.36 34.80
N LEU A 212 16.43 -17.00 33.72
CA LEU A 212 16.50 -16.49 32.34
C LEU A 212 15.22 -15.76 31.89
N LEU A 213 14.22 -15.60 32.76
CA LEU A 213 12.95 -14.95 32.44
C LEU A 213 12.94 -13.42 32.34
N PRO A 214 13.91 -12.64 32.89
CA PRO A 214 13.82 -11.18 32.83
C PRO A 214 13.53 -10.57 31.45
N PRO A 215 14.12 -11.03 30.33
CA PRO A 215 13.79 -10.47 29.00
C PRO A 215 12.32 -10.64 28.58
N PHE A 216 11.62 -11.64 29.12
CA PHE A 216 10.19 -11.86 28.87
C PHE A 216 9.34 -11.03 29.84
N LEU A 217 9.76 -10.92 31.11
CA LEU A 217 9.08 -10.13 32.15
C LEU A 217 9.18 -8.62 31.91
N GLN A 218 10.27 -8.16 31.30
CA GLN A 218 10.46 -6.76 30.91
C GLN A 218 9.73 -6.41 29.61
N ASN A 219 9.32 -7.40 28.81
CA ASN A 219 8.72 -7.14 27.51
C ASN A 219 7.25 -6.75 27.68
N PRO A 220 6.85 -5.50 27.37
CA PRO A 220 5.49 -5.01 27.63
C PRO A 220 4.45 -5.71 26.77
N ILE A 221 4.82 -6.20 25.57
CA ILE A 221 3.90 -6.96 24.70
C ILE A 221 3.57 -8.30 25.34
N VAL A 222 4.60 -9.03 25.80
CA VAL A 222 4.42 -10.31 26.50
C VAL A 222 3.58 -10.10 27.75
N MET A 223 3.94 -9.11 28.58
CA MET A 223 3.26 -8.86 29.84
C MET A 223 1.82 -8.40 29.66
N ALA A 224 1.51 -7.58 28.65
CA ALA A 224 0.14 -7.24 28.32
C ALA A 224 -0.70 -8.49 27.98
N GLN A 225 -0.13 -9.46 27.26
CA GLN A 225 -0.83 -10.73 26.99
C GLN A 225 -1.03 -11.59 28.23
N ILE A 226 -0.04 -11.65 29.12
CA ILE A 226 -0.19 -12.36 30.41
C ILE A 226 -1.27 -11.70 31.26
N ILE A 227 -1.33 -10.37 31.31
CA ILE A 227 -2.39 -9.62 32.00
C ILE A 227 -3.76 -9.93 31.39
N ASN A 228 -3.87 -9.96 30.06
CA ASN A 228 -5.13 -10.35 29.39
C ASN A 228 -5.54 -11.77 29.81
N HIS A 229 -4.63 -12.75 29.77
CA HIS A 229 -4.93 -14.11 30.22
C HIS A 229 -5.39 -14.17 31.68
N MET A 230 -4.72 -13.47 32.59
CA MET A 230 -5.07 -13.46 34.01
C MET A 230 -6.41 -12.75 34.28
N THR A 231 -6.76 -11.75 33.47
CA THR A 231 -8.05 -11.04 33.56
C THR A 231 -9.18 -11.70 32.79
N GLY A 232 -8.94 -12.83 32.11
CA GLY A 232 -9.99 -13.54 31.36
C GLY A 232 -10.29 -12.96 29.99
N LYS A 233 -9.35 -12.22 29.41
CA LYS A 233 -9.53 -11.51 28.14
C LYS A 233 -8.59 -12.06 27.06
N ASP A 234 -9.02 -11.90 25.82
CA ASP A 234 -8.28 -12.26 24.61
C ASP A 234 -8.43 -11.15 23.57
N LEU A 235 -7.36 -10.86 22.83
CA LEU A 235 -7.36 -9.82 21.82
C LEU A 235 -7.84 -10.41 20.49
N ARG A 236 -8.96 -9.90 19.97
CA ARG A 236 -9.55 -10.39 18.71
C ARG A 236 -9.79 -9.26 17.73
N TYR A 237 -9.43 -9.50 16.47
CA TYR A 237 -9.78 -8.62 15.36
C TYR A 237 -11.28 -8.77 15.04
N LYS A 238 -12.00 -7.64 14.96
CA LYS A 238 -13.38 -7.56 14.46
C LYS A 238 -13.36 -6.96 13.07
N GLU A 239 -13.77 -7.73 12.07
CA GLU A 239 -13.79 -7.28 10.68
C GLU A 239 -14.78 -6.12 10.44
N ASP A 240 -15.93 -6.13 11.11
CA ASP A 240 -17.01 -5.14 10.90
C ASP A 240 -16.59 -3.70 11.17
N ILE A 241 -15.68 -3.51 12.14
CA ILE A 241 -15.18 -2.19 12.57
C ILE A 241 -13.70 -1.98 12.23
N GLU A 242 -13.08 -2.96 11.56
CA GLU A 242 -11.65 -3.02 11.26
C GLU A 242 -10.69 -2.75 12.44
N GLU A 243 -11.10 -3.09 13.67
CA GLU A 243 -10.35 -2.83 14.90
C GLU A 243 -10.10 -4.10 15.72
N THR A 244 -9.09 -4.04 16.59
CA THR A 244 -8.87 -5.08 17.60
C THR A 244 -9.59 -4.73 18.90
N VAL A 245 -10.27 -5.72 19.47
CA VAL A 245 -11.00 -5.56 20.72
C VAL A 245 -10.64 -6.66 21.70
N LEU A 246 -10.65 -6.33 22.98
CA LEU A 246 -10.61 -7.32 24.05
C LEU A 246 -11.99 -7.97 24.19
N LYS A 247 -12.03 -9.30 24.14
CA LYS A 247 -13.24 -10.09 24.45
C LYS A 247 -12.99 -10.96 25.66
N ASP A 248 -14.02 -11.14 26.47
CA ASP A 248 -13.98 -12.09 27.58
C ASP A 248 -13.99 -13.53 27.03
N VAL A 249 -13.10 -14.36 27.57
CA VAL A 249 -12.93 -15.76 27.19
C VAL A 249 -12.94 -16.62 28.46
N PRO A 250 -13.76 -17.69 28.51
CA PRO A 250 -13.93 -18.46 29.74
C PRO A 250 -12.69 -19.30 30.11
N ASP A 251 -11.88 -19.72 29.13
CA ASP A 251 -10.75 -20.63 29.34
C ASP A 251 -9.38 -19.97 29.09
N THR A 252 -9.07 -18.90 29.82
CA THR A 252 -7.74 -18.28 29.79
C THR A 252 -6.77 -18.89 30.80
N ALA A 253 -5.47 -18.62 30.65
CA ALA A 253 -4.42 -19.10 31.56
C ALA A 253 -4.40 -18.34 32.90
N LYS A 254 -5.40 -18.60 33.76
CA LYS A 254 -5.47 -18.07 35.12
C LYS A 254 -4.66 -18.96 36.08
N VAL A 255 -3.40 -18.60 36.30
CA VAL A 255 -2.50 -19.34 37.20
C VAL A 255 -2.44 -18.66 38.55
N ALA A 256 -2.78 -19.40 39.61
CA ALA A 256 -2.58 -18.96 40.99
C ALA A 256 -1.53 -19.84 41.66
N CYS A 257 -0.66 -19.22 42.45
CA CYS A 257 0.37 -19.89 43.23
C CYS A 257 0.01 -19.88 44.72
N GLU A 258 0.16 -21.03 45.37
CA GLU A 258 0.09 -21.16 46.81
C GLU A 258 1.48 -21.61 47.27
N ASN A 259 2.20 -20.71 47.94
CA ASN A 259 3.63 -20.87 48.22
C ASN A 259 4.43 -21.06 46.93
N LEU A 260 5.12 -22.20 46.76
CA LEU A 260 5.94 -22.53 45.58
C LEU A 260 5.15 -23.31 44.51
N VAL A 261 3.88 -23.62 44.76
CA VAL A 261 3.06 -24.46 43.87
C VAL A 261 2.12 -23.61 43.05
N CYS A 262 2.38 -23.52 41.75
CA CYS A 262 1.60 -22.76 40.78
C CYS A 262 0.75 -23.69 39.90
N ARG A 263 -0.54 -23.42 39.73
CA ARG A 263 -1.44 -24.22 38.89
C ARG A 263 -2.45 -23.34 38.17
N LYS A 264 -2.86 -23.74 36.95
CA LYS A 264 -4.05 -23.16 36.29
C LYS A 264 -5.28 -23.48 37.14
N ARG A 265 -6.13 -22.47 37.39
CA ARG A 265 -7.33 -22.55 38.23
C ARG A 265 -8.56 -22.11 37.43
N SER A 266 -9.75 -22.46 37.92
CA SER A 266 -11.00 -21.85 37.46
C SER A 266 -11.03 -20.36 37.83
N ASP A 267 -11.86 -19.59 37.15
CA ASP A 267 -12.03 -18.16 37.43
C ASP A 267 -12.37 -17.89 38.91
N SER A 268 -13.35 -18.61 39.45
CA SER A 268 -13.76 -18.48 40.86
C SER A 268 -12.64 -18.80 41.85
N ALA A 269 -11.84 -19.84 41.59
CA ALA A 269 -10.74 -20.22 42.44
C ALA A 269 -9.56 -19.24 42.31
N PHE A 270 -9.28 -18.75 41.11
CA PHE A 270 -8.25 -17.76 40.85
C PHE A 270 -8.56 -16.45 41.58
N THR A 271 -9.77 -15.91 41.43
CA THR A 271 -10.19 -14.66 42.10
C THR A 271 -10.10 -14.76 43.62
N ARG A 272 -10.33 -15.95 44.19
CA ARG A 272 -10.18 -16.18 45.64
C ARG A 272 -8.73 -16.30 46.09
N LEU A 273 -7.86 -16.89 45.27
CA LEU A 273 -6.48 -17.23 45.65
C LEU A 273 -5.47 -16.14 45.27
N PHE A 274 -5.76 -15.35 44.25
CA PHE A 274 -4.83 -14.31 43.79
C PHE A 274 -4.79 -13.16 44.82
N PRO A 275 -3.61 -12.83 45.37
CA PRO A 275 -3.50 -11.75 46.34
C PRO A 275 -3.76 -10.38 45.70
N ARG A 276 -4.52 -9.52 46.38
CA ARG A 276 -4.89 -8.17 45.90
C ARG A 276 -4.08 -7.09 46.61
N MET A 277 -3.81 -5.99 45.92
CA MET A 277 -3.15 -4.84 46.53
C MET A 277 -4.08 -4.12 47.50
N VAL A 278 -3.51 -3.47 48.51
CA VAL A 278 -4.29 -2.71 49.50
C VAL A 278 -4.97 -1.52 48.82
N GLY A 279 -6.30 -1.43 48.93
CA GLY A 279 -7.09 -0.34 48.35
C GLY A 279 -7.40 -0.48 46.86
N SER A 280 -7.04 -1.62 46.25
CA SER A 280 -7.39 -1.92 44.85
C SER A 280 -8.84 -2.34 44.67
N THR A 281 -9.43 -1.93 43.56
CA THR A 281 -10.76 -2.37 43.10
C THR A 281 -10.67 -3.32 41.91
N ASP A 282 -9.72 -3.11 40.99
CA ASP A 282 -9.58 -3.91 39.77
C ASP A 282 -8.31 -4.77 39.76
N LEU A 283 -8.45 -6.04 39.34
CA LEU A 283 -7.33 -6.96 39.19
C LEU A 283 -6.38 -6.47 38.09
N ARG A 284 -6.91 -5.88 37.03
CA ARG A 284 -6.07 -5.39 35.93
C ARG A 284 -5.12 -4.30 36.43
N ASP A 285 -5.64 -3.33 37.19
CA ASP A 285 -4.82 -2.29 37.82
C ASP A 285 -3.71 -2.88 38.70
N ASP A 286 -4.01 -3.91 39.50
CA ASP A 286 -2.99 -4.60 40.32
C ASP A 286 -1.87 -5.19 39.48
N LEU A 287 -2.22 -5.87 38.39
CA LEU A 287 -1.24 -6.52 37.53
C LEU A 287 -0.40 -5.50 36.75
N GLU A 288 -1.01 -4.42 36.27
CA GLU A 288 -0.30 -3.32 35.61
C GLU A 288 0.67 -2.64 36.59
N LEU A 289 0.23 -2.38 37.84
CA LEU A 289 1.09 -1.81 38.87
C LEU A 289 2.25 -2.71 39.25
N LEU A 290 2.00 -4.01 39.37
CA LEU A 290 3.05 -4.99 39.66
C LEU A 290 4.07 -5.06 38.51
N TYR A 291 3.62 -4.93 37.27
CA TYR A 291 4.54 -4.81 36.13
C TYR A 291 5.39 -3.55 36.23
N CYS A 292 4.77 -2.39 36.42
CA CYS A 292 5.46 -1.10 36.45
C CYS A 292 6.51 -0.99 37.57
N ASN A 293 6.19 -1.49 38.77
CA ASN A 293 7.03 -1.34 39.96
C ASN A 293 8.07 -2.45 40.12
N HIS A 294 7.88 -3.62 39.50
CA HIS A 294 8.76 -4.78 39.73
C HIS A 294 9.27 -5.40 38.44
N PHE A 295 8.40 -5.88 37.55
CA PHE A 295 8.84 -6.67 36.39
C PHE A 295 9.55 -5.83 35.31
N ARG A 296 9.14 -4.58 35.09
CA ARG A 296 9.73 -3.66 34.11
C ARG A 296 11.24 -3.47 34.33
N GLU A 297 11.68 -3.45 35.58
CA GLU A 297 13.06 -3.13 35.98
C GLU A 297 13.85 -4.36 36.44
N THR A 298 13.21 -5.53 36.43
CA THR A 298 13.84 -6.79 36.84
C THR A 298 14.99 -7.16 35.90
N SER A 299 16.19 -7.39 36.43
CA SER A 299 17.37 -7.77 35.64
C SER A 299 17.81 -9.22 35.90
N ILE A 300 18.62 -9.77 34.99
CA ILE A 300 19.20 -11.11 35.13
C ILE A 300 20.21 -11.11 36.28
N LYS A 301 19.95 -11.93 37.31
CA LYS A 301 20.83 -12.09 38.47
C LYS A 301 21.67 -13.35 38.34
N THR A 302 22.97 -13.21 38.51
CA THR A 302 23.90 -14.36 38.55
C THR A 302 24.08 -14.90 39.97
N LEU A 303 23.87 -14.08 41.00
CA LEU A 303 23.88 -14.50 42.40
C LEU A 303 22.70 -15.45 42.66
N GLY A 304 22.92 -16.57 43.36
CA GLY A 304 21.90 -17.60 43.60
C GLY A 304 21.61 -18.53 42.42
N ALA A 305 21.97 -18.18 41.18
CA ALA A 305 21.73 -19.04 40.01
C ALA A 305 22.59 -20.32 40.01
N SER A 306 22.02 -21.42 39.48
CA SER A 306 22.72 -22.70 39.31
C SER A 306 23.91 -22.58 38.35
N LYS A 307 24.90 -23.49 38.45
CA LYS A 307 26.08 -23.50 37.56
C LYS A 307 25.68 -23.57 36.08
N THR A 308 24.60 -24.28 35.77
CA THR A 308 24.10 -24.42 34.40
C THR A 308 23.45 -23.13 33.90
N VAL A 309 22.58 -22.50 34.68
CA VAL A 309 21.97 -21.21 34.34
C VAL A 309 23.03 -20.12 34.18
N LYS A 310 24.02 -20.07 35.07
CA LYS A 310 25.18 -19.16 34.95
C LYS A 310 25.93 -19.32 33.64
N ARG A 311 26.13 -20.56 33.17
CA ARG A 311 26.77 -20.82 31.86
C ARG A 311 25.92 -20.28 30.72
N TRP A 312 24.60 -20.45 30.77
CA TRP A 312 23.71 -19.92 29.74
C TRP A 312 23.66 -18.40 29.72
N ILE A 313 23.59 -17.76 30.88
CA ILE A 313 23.64 -16.28 31.00
C ILE A 313 24.93 -15.76 30.37
N LYS A 314 26.08 -16.37 30.67
CA LYS A 314 27.38 -15.95 30.11
C LYS A 314 27.54 -16.21 28.61
N ALA A 315 26.80 -17.20 28.07
CA ALA A 315 26.86 -17.55 26.67
C ALA A 315 25.94 -16.70 25.78
N GLN A 316 24.99 -15.97 26.38
CA GLN A 316 24.03 -15.15 25.63
C GLN A 316 24.61 -13.78 25.30
N SER A 317 24.35 -13.29 24.09
CA SER A 317 24.57 -11.88 23.77
C SER A 317 23.47 -11.01 24.38
N LEU A 318 23.74 -9.71 24.53
CA LEU A 318 22.77 -8.74 25.05
C LEU A 318 21.53 -8.67 24.16
N GLU A 319 21.71 -8.71 22.84
CA GLU A 319 20.63 -8.66 21.85
C GLU A 319 19.86 -9.97 21.77
N GLU A 320 20.53 -11.11 21.94
CA GLU A 320 19.92 -12.44 21.88
C GLU A 320 18.80 -12.60 22.91
N SER A 321 18.94 -11.96 24.07
CA SER A 321 17.93 -11.94 25.12
C SER A 321 16.66 -11.19 24.69
N LYS A 322 16.81 -10.06 23.99
CA LYS A 322 15.67 -9.29 23.45
C LYS A 322 14.96 -10.05 22.34
N ILE A 323 15.73 -10.69 21.44
CA ILE A 323 15.20 -11.49 20.34
C ILE A 323 14.39 -12.69 20.87
N GLN A 324 14.81 -13.32 21.97
CA GLN A 324 14.02 -14.40 22.61
C GLN A 324 12.65 -13.92 23.10
N GLY A 325 12.58 -12.73 23.71
CA GLY A 325 11.30 -12.12 24.12
C GLY A 325 10.41 -11.83 22.92
N MET A 326 10.96 -11.28 21.83
CA MET A 326 10.24 -11.05 20.58
C MET A 326 9.77 -12.35 19.92
N TYR A 327 10.55 -13.43 20.04
CA TYR A 327 10.16 -14.72 19.49
C TYR A 327 8.91 -15.28 20.16
N LEU A 328 8.76 -15.08 21.47
CA LEU A 328 7.52 -15.43 22.15
C LEU A 328 6.33 -14.60 21.62
N VAL A 329 6.53 -13.31 21.33
CA VAL A 329 5.51 -12.45 20.72
C VAL A 329 5.10 -12.99 19.33
N SER A 330 6.05 -13.44 18.52
CA SER A 330 5.75 -14.08 17.24
C SER A 330 4.93 -15.36 17.43
N LEU A 331 5.28 -16.20 18.39
CA LEU A 331 4.51 -17.41 18.71
C LEU A 331 3.08 -17.11 19.18
N LEU A 332 2.88 -16.05 19.97
CA LEU A 332 1.55 -15.65 20.48
C LEU A 332 0.68 -15.01 19.40
N SER A 333 1.26 -14.21 18.52
CA SER A 333 0.53 -13.51 17.45
C SER A 333 0.31 -14.37 16.20
N GLY A 334 1.12 -15.42 16.02
CA GLY A 334 1.22 -16.16 14.75
C GLY A 334 1.90 -15.38 13.63
N TYR A 335 2.40 -14.18 13.91
CA TYR A 335 3.08 -13.32 12.94
C TYR A 335 4.59 -13.54 13.01
N SER A 336 5.21 -13.96 11.89
CA SER A 336 6.66 -14.16 11.84
C SER A 336 7.39 -12.83 11.67
N ASP A 337 8.50 -12.67 12.38
CA ASP A 337 9.38 -11.51 12.23
C ASP A 337 10.54 -11.88 11.28
N PRO A 338 10.75 -11.12 10.18
CA PRO A 338 11.86 -11.31 9.27
C PRO A 338 13.24 -11.41 9.93
N ILE A 339 13.42 -10.86 11.14
CA ILE A 339 14.68 -10.90 11.89
C ILE A 339 15.22 -12.32 12.08
N TYR A 340 14.35 -13.33 12.21
CA TYR A 340 14.80 -14.73 12.38
C TYR A 340 15.43 -15.31 11.12
N SER A 341 15.16 -14.71 9.96
CA SER A 341 15.71 -15.10 8.67
C SER A 341 17.03 -14.36 8.33
N ALA A 342 17.33 -13.27 9.02
CA ALA A 342 18.55 -12.48 8.83
C ALA A 342 19.80 -13.22 9.33
N LYS A 343 20.90 -13.16 8.57
CA LYS A 343 22.21 -13.67 9.02
C LYS A 343 22.90 -12.63 9.87
N ASP A 344 22.91 -11.39 9.39
CA ASP A 344 23.47 -10.23 10.07
C ASP A 344 22.45 -9.07 10.15
N TYR A 345 22.68 -8.12 11.07
CA TYR A 345 21.82 -6.93 11.20
C TYR A 345 21.75 -6.09 9.90
N GLY A 346 22.82 -6.09 9.10
CA GLY A 346 22.85 -5.42 7.80
C GLY A 346 21.86 -6.02 6.80
N ASP A 347 21.54 -7.31 6.93
CA ASP A 347 20.57 -7.96 6.06
C ASP A 347 19.15 -7.51 6.36
N ILE A 348 18.83 -7.19 7.62
CA ILE A 348 17.50 -6.71 8.02
C ILE A 348 17.14 -5.46 7.21
N LYS A 349 18.06 -4.48 7.12
CA LYS A 349 17.84 -3.27 6.32
C LYS A 349 17.57 -3.63 4.85
N LYS A 350 18.39 -4.51 4.26
CA LYS A 350 18.22 -4.95 2.87
C LYS A 350 16.88 -5.65 2.65
N MET A 351 16.43 -6.48 3.60
CA MET A 351 15.15 -7.20 3.54
C MET A 351 13.95 -6.26 3.49
N TYR A 352 13.93 -5.25 4.36
CA TYR A 352 12.87 -4.25 4.37
C TYR A 352 12.93 -3.33 3.14
N SER A 353 14.12 -2.89 2.72
CA SER A 353 14.31 -2.12 1.49
C SER A 353 13.81 -2.87 0.26
N LYS A 354 14.16 -4.15 0.10
CA LYS A 354 13.65 -4.99 -0.99
C LYS A 354 12.14 -5.16 -0.99
N THR A 355 11.51 -5.21 0.18
CA THR A 355 10.04 -5.26 0.26
C THR A 355 9.42 -3.97 -0.26
N PHE A 356 10.02 -2.83 0.07
CA PHE A 356 9.61 -1.53 -0.45
C PHE A 356 9.84 -1.41 -1.96
N GLU A 357 11.03 -1.80 -2.45
CA GLU A 357 11.38 -1.82 -3.87
C GLU A 357 10.39 -2.67 -4.67
N ASN A 358 10.08 -3.89 -4.20
CA ASN A 358 9.08 -4.74 -4.87
C ASN A 358 7.70 -4.09 -4.94
N ARG A 359 7.25 -3.41 -3.87
CA ARG A 359 5.97 -2.68 -3.89
C ARG A 359 6.01 -1.50 -4.85
N TRP A 360 7.11 -0.77 -4.85
CA TRP A 360 7.34 0.33 -5.79
C TRP A 360 7.30 -0.17 -7.23
N ASP A 361 7.98 -1.28 -7.53
CA ASP A 361 8.03 -1.86 -8.87
C ASP A 361 6.65 -2.35 -9.32
N VAL A 362 5.91 -3.04 -8.46
CA VAL A 362 4.53 -3.47 -8.76
C VAL A 362 3.63 -2.26 -9.01
N TRP A 363 3.66 -1.27 -8.12
CA TRP A 363 2.88 -0.04 -8.29
C TRP A 363 3.27 0.71 -9.55
N SER A 364 4.57 0.85 -9.81
CA SER A 364 5.10 1.55 -10.97
C SER A 364 4.71 0.83 -12.26
N ASN A 365 4.78 -0.49 -12.30
CA ASN A 365 4.35 -1.28 -13.46
C ASN A 365 2.85 -1.14 -13.70
N GLU A 366 2.00 -1.28 -12.68
CA GLU A 366 0.56 -1.11 -12.82
C GLU A 366 0.19 0.32 -13.23
N LYS A 367 0.86 1.34 -12.69
CA LYS A 367 0.67 2.72 -13.11
C LYS A 367 1.18 2.97 -14.51
N THR A 368 2.30 2.36 -14.92
CA THR A 368 2.77 2.46 -16.30
C THR A 368 1.80 1.79 -17.27
N GLU A 369 1.23 0.64 -16.91
CA GLU A 369 0.21 -0.05 -17.70
C GLU A 369 -1.11 0.73 -17.77
N GLN A 370 -1.57 1.32 -16.66
CA GLN A 370 -2.71 2.25 -16.63
C GLN A 370 -2.42 3.52 -17.44
N LEU A 371 -1.23 4.09 -17.33
CA LEU A 371 -0.78 5.23 -18.14
C LEU A 371 -0.75 4.85 -19.62
N VAL A 372 -0.34 3.63 -20.01
CA VAL A 372 -0.39 3.17 -21.41
C VAL A 372 -1.84 3.06 -21.92
N LEU A 373 -2.79 2.71 -21.04
CA LEU A 373 -4.22 2.69 -21.36
C LEU A 373 -4.85 4.10 -21.40
N ASP A 374 -4.43 5.02 -20.52
CA ASP A 374 -4.92 6.41 -20.46
C ASP A 374 -4.20 7.36 -21.44
N LEU A 375 -2.98 7.05 -21.87
CA LEU A 375 -2.26 7.71 -22.98
C LEU A 375 -2.83 7.35 -24.35
N LEU A 376 -3.94 6.59 -24.41
CA LEU A 376 -4.84 6.57 -25.56
C LEU A 376 -5.63 7.88 -25.73
N TYR A 377 -5.21 8.98 -25.12
CA TYR A 377 -5.25 10.26 -25.81
C TYR A 377 -4.33 10.20 -27.05
N GLU A 378 -4.73 9.40 -28.06
CA GLU A 378 -4.60 9.86 -29.44
C GLU A 378 -5.44 11.14 -29.50
N GLU A 379 -4.83 12.29 -29.15
CA GLU A 379 -5.43 13.58 -29.48
C GLU A 379 -5.79 13.52 -30.96
N SER A 380 -7.09 13.60 -31.25
CA SER A 380 -7.58 13.40 -32.61
C SER A 380 -6.94 14.42 -33.54
N LEU A 381 -6.70 14.06 -34.79
CA LEU A 381 -6.27 15.06 -35.78
C LEU A 381 -7.38 16.11 -35.93
N TYR A 382 -7.11 17.34 -35.51
CA TYR A 382 -8.03 18.46 -35.63
C TYR A 382 -7.72 19.28 -36.88
N VAL A 383 -8.78 19.76 -37.54
CA VAL A 383 -8.69 20.64 -38.71
C VAL A 383 -9.46 21.91 -38.40
N ASP A 384 -8.74 23.01 -38.21
CA ASP A 384 -9.32 24.31 -37.89
C ASP A 384 -9.18 25.26 -39.09
N LEU A 385 -10.21 26.06 -39.35
CA LEU A 385 -10.10 27.17 -40.31
C LEU A 385 -9.35 28.32 -39.62
N ALA A 386 -8.25 28.77 -40.22
CA ALA A 386 -7.48 29.88 -39.68
C ALA A 386 -8.33 31.17 -39.66
N PRO A 387 -8.17 32.02 -38.64
CA PRO A 387 -8.94 33.26 -38.52
C PRO A 387 -8.76 34.16 -39.75
N GLU A 388 -9.85 34.84 -40.10
CA GLU A 388 -9.92 35.73 -41.26
C GLU A 388 -8.90 36.87 -41.13
N ASN A 389 -8.12 37.10 -42.19
CA ASN A 389 -7.30 38.30 -42.28
C ASN A 389 -8.10 39.39 -43.00
N GLU A 390 -8.77 40.24 -42.22
CA GLU A 390 -9.69 41.28 -42.70
C GLU A 390 -9.04 42.20 -43.76
N ILE A 391 -7.73 42.44 -43.65
CA ILE A 391 -6.96 43.28 -44.59
C ILE A 391 -6.85 42.62 -45.98
N LEU A 392 -6.68 41.30 -46.03
CA LEU A 392 -6.61 40.53 -47.28
C LEU A 392 -7.98 40.37 -47.92
N SER A 393 -9.01 40.07 -47.11
CA SER A 393 -10.41 40.03 -47.56
C SER A 393 -10.83 41.35 -48.20
N ALA A 394 -10.44 42.50 -47.62
CA ALA A 394 -10.74 43.83 -48.17
C ALA A 394 -10.07 44.11 -49.52
N ARG A 395 -8.91 43.49 -49.80
CA ARG A 395 -8.20 43.56 -51.10
C ARG A 395 -8.77 42.61 -52.15
N GLY A 396 -9.69 41.74 -51.77
CA GLY A 396 -10.33 40.76 -52.65
C GLY A 396 -9.52 39.47 -52.79
N ASP A 397 -8.66 39.17 -51.82
CA ASP A 397 -8.00 37.88 -51.68
C ASP A 397 -8.90 36.97 -50.84
N PHE A 398 -9.40 35.91 -51.48
CA PHE A 398 -10.37 34.99 -50.88
C PHE A 398 -9.70 33.69 -50.41
N ASP A 399 -8.44 33.73 -49.97
CA ASP A 399 -7.65 32.54 -49.69
C ASP A 399 -8.12 31.79 -48.44
N LEU A 400 -8.37 30.48 -48.56
CA LEU A 400 -8.79 29.66 -47.43
C LEU A 400 -7.59 28.96 -46.82
N VAL A 401 -7.41 29.06 -45.50
CA VAL A 401 -6.28 28.44 -44.80
C VAL A 401 -6.80 27.51 -43.72
N PHE A 402 -6.39 26.25 -43.75
CA PHE A 402 -6.75 25.24 -42.74
C PHE A 402 -5.51 24.74 -42.01
N ASP A 403 -5.61 24.60 -40.70
CA ASP A 403 -4.57 24.10 -39.80
C ASP A 403 -4.88 22.67 -39.38
N PHE A 404 -3.99 21.74 -39.74
CA PHE A 404 -4.00 20.37 -39.29
C PHE A 404 -3.08 20.23 -38.09
N ASN A 405 -3.66 19.97 -36.92
CA ASN A 405 -2.94 19.90 -35.66
C ASN A 405 -3.22 18.56 -34.97
N LEU A 406 -2.17 17.95 -34.41
CA LEU A 406 -2.28 16.80 -33.53
C LEU A 406 -1.78 17.23 -32.14
N GLY A 407 -2.74 17.53 -31.27
CA GLY A 407 -2.46 17.87 -29.89
C GLY A 407 -2.10 19.31 -29.57
N GLU A 408 -1.80 19.56 -28.29
CA GLU A 408 -1.51 20.90 -27.77
C GLU A 408 -0.23 21.52 -28.37
N LEU A 409 0.79 20.70 -28.65
CA LEU A 409 2.05 21.18 -29.22
C LEU A 409 1.86 21.75 -30.64
N ASP A 410 1.16 21.05 -31.54
CA ASP A 410 0.92 21.54 -32.90
C ASP A 410 0.03 22.82 -32.94
N ARG A 411 -0.81 23.02 -31.91
CA ARG A 411 -1.66 24.21 -31.79
C ARG A 411 -0.87 25.45 -31.39
N GLU A 412 0.11 25.31 -30.49
CA GLU A 412 0.91 26.43 -29.96
C GLU A 412 2.13 26.77 -30.85
N VAL A 413 2.53 25.87 -31.76
CA VAL A 413 3.59 26.13 -32.75
C VAL A 413 3.18 27.27 -33.70
N LYS A 414 4.05 28.29 -33.83
CA LYS A 414 3.81 29.46 -34.69
C LYS A 414 3.71 29.06 -36.16
N VAL A 415 2.93 29.84 -36.94
CA VAL A 415 2.66 29.61 -38.37
C VAL A 415 3.91 29.33 -39.21
N VAL A 416 5.06 29.91 -38.84
CA VAL A 416 6.35 29.79 -39.55
C VAL A 416 6.90 28.36 -39.54
N ASP A 417 6.55 27.57 -38.51
CA ASP A 417 7.08 26.23 -38.29
C ASP A 417 6.14 25.12 -38.82
N LYS A 418 5.03 25.49 -39.48
CA LYS A 418 4.09 24.55 -40.10
C LYS A 418 4.41 24.34 -41.58
N ILE A 419 4.34 23.09 -42.03
CA ILE A 419 4.57 22.74 -43.44
C ILE A 419 3.29 23.00 -44.23
N SER A 420 3.39 23.79 -45.30
CA SER A 420 2.22 24.17 -46.10
C SER A 420 2.10 23.38 -47.41
N ALA A 421 0.87 23.01 -47.75
CA ALA A 421 0.48 22.51 -49.06
C ALA A 421 -0.67 23.36 -49.60
N SER A 422 -0.73 23.60 -50.91
CA SER A 422 -1.80 24.42 -51.48
C SER A 422 -2.34 23.85 -52.78
N PHE A 423 -3.63 24.14 -53.03
CA PHE A 423 -4.26 23.89 -54.31
C PHE A 423 -5.24 25.01 -54.63
N ASN A 424 -5.64 25.08 -55.90
CA ASN A 424 -6.46 26.16 -56.41
C ASN A 424 -7.85 25.65 -56.78
N LEU A 425 -8.88 26.34 -56.30
CA LEU A 425 -10.24 26.27 -56.80
C LEU A 425 -10.43 27.33 -57.89
N LYS A 426 -11.25 27.02 -58.88
CA LYS A 426 -11.51 27.89 -60.04
C LYS A 426 -12.99 28.21 -60.13
N PHE A 427 -13.32 29.48 -60.29
CA PHE A 427 -14.70 29.94 -60.36
C PHE A 427 -14.87 30.95 -61.48
N PRO A 428 -15.91 30.86 -62.31
CA PRO A 428 -16.27 31.96 -63.20
C PRO A 428 -16.58 33.22 -62.39
N LYS A 429 -15.99 34.36 -62.78
CA LYS A 429 -16.25 35.67 -62.13
C LYS A 429 -17.74 36.03 -62.13
N SER A 430 -18.45 35.65 -63.19
CA SER A 430 -19.91 35.79 -63.31
C SER A 430 -20.67 35.02 -62.23
N TYR A 431 -20.21 33.81 -61.87
CA TYR A 431 -20.81 32.97 -60.84
C TYR A 431 -20.60 33.55 -59.44
N PHE A 432 -19.39 34.00 -59.11
CA PHE A 432 -19.12 34.70 -57.84
C PHE A 432 -19.93 35.99 -57.68
N ARG A 433 -20.10 36.75 -58.76
CA ARG A 433 -20.97 37.94 -58.75
C ARG A 433 -22.42 37.58 -58.49
N TRP A 434 -22.93 36.55 -59.16
CA TRP A 434 -24.32 36.08 -58.98
C TRP A 434 -24.56 35.57 -57.56
N ILE A 435 -23.72 34.65 -57.06
CA ILE A 435 -23.91 34.04 -55.74
C ILE A 435 -23.80 35.10 -54.63
N ARG A 436 -22.86 36.04 -54.74
CA ARG A 436 -22.72 37.18 -53.83
C ARG A 436 -23.99 38.04 -53.83
N GLY A 437 -24.49 38.42 -55.01
CA GLY A 437 -25.70 39.23 -55.14
C GLY A 437 -26.94 38.55 -54.58
N ALA A 438 -27.13 37.27 -54.91
CA ALA A 438 -28.23 36.45 -54.42
C ALA A 438 -28.16 36.27 -52.89
N TYR A 439 -26.97 36.02 -52.34
CA TYR A 439 -26.75 35.83 -50.91
C TYR A 439 -26.98 37.11 -50.11
N ILE A 440 -26.45 38.25 -50.55
CA ILE A 440 -26.70 39.57 -49.92
C ILE A 440 -28.19 39.92 -49.98
N GLN A 441 -28.87 39.68 -51.11
CA GLN A 441 -30.31 39.91 -51.20
C GLN A 441 -31.12 39.02 -50.26
N ALA A 442 -30.72 37.75 -50.11
CA ALA A 442 -31.38 36.81 -49.18
C ALA A 442 -31.19 37.26 -47.72
N ILE A 443 -29.98 37.69 -47.34
CA ILE A 443 -29.67 38.23 -46.00
C ILE A 443 -30.47 39.50 -45.72
N ASN A 444 -30.42 40.48 -46.63
CA ASN A 444 -31.10 41.77 -46.43
C ASN A 444 -32.63 41.65 -46.36
N LYS A 445 -33.20 40.59 -46.94
CA LYS A 445 -34.65 40.30 -46.91
C LYS A 445 -35.03 39.25 -45.85
N SER A 446 -34.09 38.84 -44.99
CA SER A 446 -34.27 37.82 -43.94
C SER A 446 -34.84 36.49 -44.47
N ARG A 447 -34.47 36.09 -45.68
CA ARG A 447 -34.98 34.87 -46.34
C ARG A 447 -34.09 33.67 -46.03
N TYR A 448 -34.13 33.20 -44.79
CA TYR A 448 -33.27 32.12 -44.29
C TYR A 448 -33.34 30.81 -45.11
N LYS A 449 -34.51 30.46 -45.65
CA LYS A 449 -34.68 29.27 -46.50
C LYS A 449 -33.98 29.42 -47.86
N GLU A 450 -34.00 30.61 -48.45
CA GLU A 450 -33.27 30.90 -49.69
C GLU A 450 -31.76 30.93 -49.43
N GLN A 451 -31.34 31.49 -48.29
CA GLN A 451 -29.95 31.50 -47.86
C GLN A 451 -29.38 30.08 -47.73
N GLY A 452 -30.03 29.18 -46.99
CA GLY A 452 -29.57 27.80 -46.83
C GLY A 452 -29.53 27.02 -48.15
N ASN A 453 -30.43 27.33 -49.10
CA ASN A 453 -30.39 26.74 -50.44
C ASN A 453 -29.19 27.24 -51.26
N LEU A 454 -28.81 28.52 -51.12
CA LEU A 454 -27.62 29.08 -51.79
C LEU A 454 -26.33 28.49 -51.21
N GLU A 455 -26.23 28.38 -49.88
CA GLU A 455 -25.10 27.73 -49.18
C GLU A 455 -24.93 26.29 -49.65
N LYS A 456 -26.02 25.51 -49.69
CA LYS A 456 -25.98 24.11 -50.15
C LYS A 456 -25.55 23.99 -51.61
N ARG A 457 -26.12 24.81 -52.51
CA ARG A 457 -25.75 24.82 -53.94
C ARG A 457 -24.29 25.18 -54.14
N PHE A 458 -23.77 26.12 -53.35
CA PHE A 458 -22.39 26.52 -53.44
C PHE A 458 -21.44 25.44 -52.88
N ALA A 459 -21.81 24.79 -51.78
CA ALA A 459 -21.09 23.65 -51.23
C ALA A 459 -21.05 22.47 -52.21
N GLU A 460 -22.13 22.17 -52.93
CA GLU A 460 -22.18 21.16 -53.99
C GLU A 460 -21.21 21.50 -55.14
N TYR A 461 -21.16 22.76 -55.56
CA TYR A 461 -20.23 23.22 -56.59
C TYR A 461 -18.76 23.10 -56.15
N ILE A 462 -18.47 23.42 -54.88
CA ILE A 462 -17.13 23.23 -54.30
C ILE A 462 -16.77 21.74 -54.20
N ASP A 463 -17.71 20.89 -53.79
CA ASP A 463 -17.47 19.44 -53.67
C ASP A 463 -17.09 18.83 -55.03
N LEU A 464 -17.76 19.22 -56.13
CA LEU A 464 -17.39 18.78 -57.48
C LEU A 464 -15.92 19.08 -57.82
N GLN A 465 -15.45 20.28 -57.47
CA GLN A 465 -14.04 20.63 -57.64
C GLN A 465 -13.13 19.82 -56.72
N LEU A 466 -13.48 19.64 -55.45
CA LEU A 466 -12.70 18.85 -54.50
C LEU A 466 -12.58 17.39 -54.93
N GLN A 467 -13.64 16.76 -55.47
CA GLN A 467 -13.58 15.39 -56.00
C GLN A 467 -12.53 15.28 -57.12
N SER A 468 -12.44 16.27 -58.01
CA SER A 468 -11.42 16.30 -59.08
C SER A 468 -9.99 16.44 -58.55
N LYS A 469 -9.82 17.00 -57.33
CA LYS A 469 -8.53 17.20 -56.67
C LYS A 469 -8.14 16.05 -55.75
N LYS A 470 -9.02 15.06 -55.52
CA LYS A 470 -8.77 13.89 -54.67
C LYS A 470 -7.49 13.14 -55.05
N LYS A 471 -7.13 13.10 -56.35
CA LYS A 471 -5.90 12.48 -56.85
C LYS A 471 -4.60 13.05 -56.28
N TYR A 472 -4.62 14.30 -55.78
CA TYR A 472 -3.45 14.95 -55.20
C TYR A 472 -3.24 14.59 -53.71
N PHE A 473 -4.21 13.90 -53.09
CA PHE A 473 -4.18 13.57 -51.67
C PHE A 473 -4.30 12.05 -51.50
N LYS A 474 -3.19 11.42 -51.09
CA LYS A 474 -3.15 9.97 -50.82
C LYS A 474 -4.00 9.57 -49.61
N ALA A 475 -4.15 10.48 -48.64
CA ALA A 475 -5.09 10.33 -47.52
C ALA A 475 -6.39 11.09 -47.80
N LYS A 476 -7.53 10.51 -47.40
CA LYS A 476 -8.83 11.21 -47.46
C LYS A 476 -8.87 12.25 -46.34
N LEU A 477 -8.35 13.45 -46.61
CA LEU A 477 -8.26 14.54 -45.65
C LEU A 477 -9.58 15.31 -45.46
N TRP A 478 -10.63 14.99 -46.24
CA TRP A 478 -11.88 15.75 -46.21
C TRP A 478 -13.15 14.90 -46.37
N ASN A 479 -14.23 15.41 -45.78
CA ASN A 479 -15.60 14.88 -45.88
C ASN A 479 -16.54 15.97 -46.46
N LYS A 480 -17.84 15.67 -46.59
CA LYS A 480 -18.84 16.64 -47.07
C LYS A 480 -18.96 17.90 -46.17
N ALA A 481 -18.49 17.86 -44.93
CA ALA A 481 -18.49 19.03 -44.06
C ALA A 481 -17.44 20.06 -44.49
N LEU A 482 -16.32 19.64 -45.08
CA LEU A 482 -15.30 20.59 -45.55
C LEU A 482 -15.85 21.51 -46.65
N SER A 483 -16.60 20.98 -47.63
CA SER A 483 -17.19 21.81 -48.69
C SER A 483 -18.21 22.81 -48.14
N ILE A 484 -18.96 22.43 -47.09
CA ILE A 484 -19.89 23.32 -46.38
C ILE A 484 -19.12 24.45 -45.68
N ILE A 485 -18.06 24.12 -44.93
CA ILE A 485 -17.23 25.11 -44.24
C ILE A 485 -16.60 26.09 -45.24
N MET A 486 -16.05 25.58 -46.34
CA MET A 486 -15.48 26.41 -47.40
C MET A 486 -16.52 27.31 -48.06
N ALA A 487 -17.73 26.80 -48.33
CA ALA A 487 -18.82 27.58 -48.91
C ALA A 487 -19.24 28.73 -47.99
N ASN A 488 -19.45 28.44 -46.70
CA ASN A 488 -19.89 29.43 -45.72
C ASN A 488 -18.84 30.52 -45.53
N GLU A 489 -17.57 30.15 -45.39
CA GLU A 489 -16.48 31.11 -45.24
C GLU A 489 -16.30 31.96 -46.50
N LEU A 490 -16.35 31.37 -47.69
CA LEU A 490 -16.25 32.13 -48.94
C LEU A 490 -17.44 33.07 -49.13
N LEU A 491 -18.67 32.64 -48.81
CA LEU A 491 -19.85 33.51 -48.88
C LEU A 491 -19.74 34.68 -47.91
N LYS A 492 -19.26 34.41 -46.69
CA LYS A 492 -18.98 35.45 -45.69
C LYS A 492 -17.99 36.48 -46.26
N ARG A 493 -16.84 36.04 -46.78
CA ARG A 493 -15.82 36.93 -47.37
C ARG A 493 -16.30 37.66 -48.63
N LEU A 494 -17.09 37.01 -49.47
CA LEU A 494 -17.69 37.63 -50.65
C LEU A 494 -18.72 38.69 -50.28
N SER A 495 -19.49 38.45 -49.21
CA SER A 495 -20.50 39.39 -48.72
C SER A 495 -19.88 40.63 -48.06
N SER A 496 -18.75 40.48 -47.36
CA SER A 496 -18.02 41.58 -46.72
C SER A 496 -17.16 42.38 -47.71
N TYR A 497 -16.87 41.84 -48.89
CA TYR A 497 -16.05 42.51 -49.91
C TYR A 497 -16.78 43.70 -50.59
N ASN A 498 -16.19 44.89 -50.49
CA ASN A 498 -16.73 46.14 -51.05
C ASN A 498 -15.92 46.72 -52.24
N GLY A 499 -14.91 46.01 -52.75
CA GLY A 499 -14.06 46.50 -53.83
C GLY A 499 -14.65 46.37 -55.24
N LYS A 500 -13.88 46.79 -56.26
CA LYS A 500 -14.34 46.86 -57.67
C LYS A 500 -14.24 45.52 -58.44
N LYS A 501 -13.66 44.47 -57.86
CA LYS A 501 -13.33 43.19 -58.53
C LYS A 501 -14.52 42.48 -59.19
N PHE A 502 -15.76 42.76 -58.78
CA PHE A 502 -16.97 42.17 -59.36
C PHE A 502 -17.86 43.17 -60.13
N LYS A 503 -17.37 44.39 -60.42
CA LYS A 503 -18.14 45.40 -61.16
C LYS A 503 -18.11 45.18 -62.68
N ASP A 504 -17.04 44.57 -63.20
CA ASP A 504 -16.88 44.33 -64.63
C ASP A 504 -17.67 43.10 -65.10
N LEU A 505 -18.13 43.11 -66.35
CA LEU A 505 -18.89 42.02 -67.00
C LEU A 505 -18.02 40.91 -67.61
N GLY A 506 -16.70 40.93 -67.36
CA GLY A 506 -15.75 39.95 -67.91
C GLY A 506 -16.04 38.50 -67.50
N HIS A 507 -15.78 37.57 -68.41
CA HIS A 507 -15.93 36.12 -68.23
C HIS A 507 -14.67 35.44 -67.66
N GLU A 508 -13.82 36.19 -66.96
CA GLU A 508 -12.56 35.69 -66.42
C GLU A 508 -12.78 34.59 -65.36
N GLU A 509 -11.86 33.62 -65.30
CA GLU A 509 -11.78 32.67 -64.19
C GLU A 509 -11.08 33.33 -63.00
N LEU A 510 -11.72 33.31 -61.83
CA LEU A 510 -11.11 33.64 -60.55
C LEU A 510 -10.52 32.39 -59.90
N VAL A 511 -9.29 32.53 -59.45
CA VAL A 511 -8.56 31.48 -58.73
C VAL A 511 -8.63 31.77 -57.24
N VAL A 512 -9.11 30.80 -56.47
CA VAL A 512 -9.15 30.84 -55.00
C VAL A 512 -8.16 29.80 -54.46
N PRO A 513 -7.04 30.23 -53.86
CA PRO A 513 -6.08 29.32 -53.27
C PRO A 513 -6.60 28.79 -51.93
N VAL A 514 -6.42 27.49 -51.72
CA VAL A 514 -6.72 26.76 -50.50
C VAL A 514 -5.40 26.22 -49.97
N LYS A 515 -4.99 26.66 -48.78
CA LYS A 515 -3.73 26.31 -48.11
C LYS A 515 -4.02 25.42 -46.92
N PHE A 516 -3.29 24.32 -46.79
CA PHE A 516 -3.27 23.45 -45.62
C PHE A 516 -1.93 23.61 -44.93
N ARG A 517 -1.93 23.89 -43.63
CA ARG A 517 -0.73 23.96 -42.80
C ARG A 517 -0.74 22.77 -41.86
N PHE A 518 0.27 21.93 -41.92
CA PHE A 518 0.41 20.75 -41.09
C PHE A 518 1.39 21.02 -39.96
N GLY A 519 0.97 20.78 -38.72
CA GLY A 519 1.87 20.64 -37.60
C GLY A 519 2.79 19.42 -37.77
N LEU A 520 3.93 19.44 -37.08
CA LEU A 520 4.95 18.40 -37.20
C LEU A 520 4.43 17.04 -36.72
N PHE A 521 3.64 17.03 -35.64
CA PHE A 521 3.07 15.81 -35.10
C PHE A 521 1.92 15.30 -35.96
N ALA A 522 1.06 16.19 -36.47
CA ALA A 522 0.03 15.88 -37.46
C ALA A 522 0.62 15.24 -38.73
N LEU A 523 1.73 15.78 -39.24
CA LEU A 523 2.39 15.25 -40.43
C LEU A 523 3.00 13.87 -40.18
N LYS A 524 3.64 13.66 -39.02
CA LYS A 524 4.15 12.35 -38.60
C LYS A 524 3.01 11.33 -38.49
N TYR A 525 1.90 11.67 -37.85
CA TYR A 525 0.72 10.82 -37.73
C TYR A 525 0.13 10.43 -39.08
N LEU A 526 -0.04 11.41 -39.99
CA LEU A 526 -0.51 11.15 -41.35
C LEU A 526 0.42 10.21 -42.14
N ARG A 527 1.74 10.35 -41.94
CA ARG A 527 2.74 9.46 -42.57
C ARG A 527 2.69 8.04 -41.99
N ASP A 528 2.63 7.90 -40.67
CA ASP A 528 2.71 6.61 -39.99
C ASP A 528 1.43 5.80 -40.22
N LYS A 529 0.25 6.45 -40.21
CA LYS A 529 -1.03 5.84 -40.62
C LYS A 529 -1.05 5.39 -42.09
N TYR A 530 -0.24 6.01 -42.95
CA TYR A 530 -0.11 5.63 -44.35
C TYR A 530 0.91 4.50 -44.57
N LYS A 531 1.93 4.35 -43.71
CA LYS A 531 2.86 3.20 -43.77
C LYS A 531 2.24 1.89 -43.26
N LEU A 532 1.19 1.99 -42.44
CA LEU A 532 0.43 0.85 -41.90
C LEU A 532 -0.65 0.31 -42.87
N LYS A 533 -0.78 0.89 -44.07
CA LYS A 533 -1.59 0.38 -45.19
C LYS A 533 -0.70 0.09 -46.38
#